data_AF-A0A917CYY7-F1
#
_entry.id   AF-A0A917CYY7-F1
#
_cell.length_a   1.000
_cell.length_b   1.000
_cell.length_c   1.000
_cell.angle_alpha   90.00
_cell.angle_beta   90.00
_cell.angle_gamma   90.00
#
_symmetry.space_group_name_H-M   'P 1'
#
loop_
_entity.id
_entity.type
_entity.pdbx_description
1 polymer ?
#
loop_
_entity_poly.entity_id
_entity_poly.type
_entity_poly.pdbx_seq_one_letter_code
_entity_poly.pdbx_strand_id
1 'polypeptide(L)'
;MKNKVDYQLELDQIRNVLGYDFMALALVESAEFDYVIKWKYASGNLNDRFKRIVLRSGRGIAGLVFKTGKPLLLSSVRNQVGLNHLFKYPIIKSEELASIGAVPLWNDARVAGVLLGGFRSGLQVNEERLEELKNYAQKGIGDLNGKELLLS
;
A
#
# COMPACT_ATOMS: atom_id res chain seq x y z
N MET A 1 -23.07 -0.83 19.36
CA MET A 1 -21.77 -0.12 19.33
C MET A 1 -20.94 -0.79 18.26
N LYS A 2 -20.64 -0.13 17.13
CA LYS A 2 -19.73 -0.70 16.12
C LYS A 2 -18.34 -0.73 16.75
N ASN A 3 -17.73 -1.90 16.92
CA ASN A 3 -16.32 -2.00 17.28
C ASN A 3 -15.55 -1.16 16.27
N LYS A 4 -14.88 -0.11 16.74
CA LYS A 4 -14.08 0.75 15.87
C LYS A 4 -12.88 -0.07 15.45
N VAL A 5 -12.84 -0.43 14.17
CA VAL A 5 -11.71 -1.13 13.57
C VAL A 5 -10.43 -0.31 13.79
N ASP A 6 -9.39 -0.97 14.30
CA ASP A 6 -8.07 -0.37 14.51
C ASP A 6 -7.11 -0.80 13.40
N TYR A 7 -7.19 -0.08 12.28
CA TYR A 7 -6.31 -0.27 11.13
C TYR A 7 -4.82 -0.11 11.47
N GLN A 8 -4.47 0.70 12.47
CA GLN A 8 -3.08 0.92 12.83
C GLN A 8 -2.51 -0.32 13.51
N LEU A 9 -3.22 -0.84 14.52
CA LEU A 9 -2.81 -2.05 15.23
C LEU A 9 -2.69 -3.25 14.28
N GLU A 10 -3.64 -3.42 13.36
CA GLU A 10 -3.60 -4.51 12.39
C GLU A 10 -2.43 -4.36 11.41
N LEU A 11 -2.16 -3.14 10.91
CA LEU A 11 -1.01 -2.88 10.04
C LEU A 11 0.32 -3.16 10.76
N ASP A 12 0.44 -2.81 12.04
CA ASP A 12 1.61 -3.10 12.86
C ASP A 12 1.83 -4.61 13.03
N GLN A 13 0.76 -5.37 13.25
CA GLN A 13 0.82 -6.83 13.34
C GLN A 13 1.25 -7.46 12.02
N ILE A 14 0.64 -7.06 10.89
CA ILE A 14 0.99 -7.59 9.56
C ILE A 14 2.45 -7.30 9.24
N ARG A 15 2.95 -6.08 9.52
CA ARG A 15 4.34 -5.72 9.29
C ARG A 15 5.29 -6.63 10.06
N ASN A 16 5.00 -6.87 11.35
CA ASN A 16 5.83 -7.73 12.18
C ASN A 16 5.83 -9.19 11.71
N VAL A 17 4.67 -9.72 11.27
CA VAL A 17 4.57 -11.10 10.78
C VAL A 17 5.27 -11.29 9.43
N LEU A 18 5.09 -10.37 8.49
CA LEU A 18 5.72 -10.45 7.16
C LEU A 18 7.18 -9.98 7.14
N GLY A 19 7.62 -9.33 8.23
CA GLY A 19 9.00 -8.89 8.43
C GLY A 19 9.41 -7.69 7.58
N TYR A 20 8.46 -6.86 7.11
CA TYR A 20 8.77 -5.66 6.33
C TYR A 20 9.39 -4.56 7.21
N ASP A 21 10.35 -3.81 6.66
CA ASP A 21 10.90 -2.61 7.31
C ASP A 21 9.85 -1.51 7.43
N PHE A 22 8.95 -1.45 6.45
CA PHE A 22 7.91 -0.44 6.33
C PHE A 22 6.65 -1.02 5.69
N MET A 23 5.51 -0.68 6.26
CA MET A 23 4.21 -0.90 5.61
C MET A 23 3.35 0.36 5.69
N ALA A 24 2.48 0.54 4.69
CA ALA A 24 1.53 1.64 4.68
C ALA A 24 0.20 1.22 4.07
N LEU A 25 -0.87 1.82 4.59
CA LEU A 25 -2.23 1.64 4.12
C LEU A 25 -2.74 2.96 3.53
N ALA A 26 -2.99 2.96 2.22
CA ALA A 26 -3.67 4.04 1.55
C ALA A 26 -5.17 3.74 1.45
N LEU A 27 -5.99 4.73 1.79
CA LEU A 27 -7.45 4.68 1.63
C LEU A 27 -7.91 5.82 0.73
N VAL A 28 -9.03 5.56 0.04
CA VAL A 28 -9.69 6.53 -0.84
C VAL A 28 -10.64 7.38 0.01
N GLU A 29 -10.56 8.70 -0.11
CA GLU A 29 -11.50 9.61 0.55
C GLU A 29 -12.87 9.61 -0.17
N SER A 30 -13.89 10.16 0.47
CA SER A 30 -15.22 10.30 -0.12
C SER A 30 -15.25 11.26 -1.32
N ALA A 31 -16.39 11.27 -2.02
CA ALA A 31 -16.65 12.17 -3.14
C ALA A 31 -16.49 13.65 -2.77
N GLU A 32 -16.84 14.01 -1.54
CA GLU A 32 -16.67 15.37 -0.97
C GLU A 32 -15.21 15.85 -1.00
N PHE A 33 -14.26 14.91 -1.02
CA PHE A 33 -12.82 15.17 -1.09
C PHE A 33 -12.22 14.73 -2.42
N ASP A 34 -12.97 14.82 -3.53
CA ASP A 34 -12.52 14.51 -4.90
C ASP A 34 -11.95 13.09 -5.09
N TYR A 35 -12.35 12.12 -4.26
CA TYR A 35 -11.83 10.75 -4.29
C TYR A 35 -10.29 10.67 -4.23
N VAL A 36 -9.64 11.61 -3.54
CA VAL A 36 -8.18 11.57 -3.39
C VAL A 36 -7.76 10.37 -2.55
N ILE A 37 -6.56 9.88 -2.82
CA ILE A 37 -5.95 8.73 -2.14
C ILE A 37 -4.88 9.27 -1.19
N LYS A 38 -4.96 8.89 0.08
CA LYS A 38 -3.98 9.28 1.11
C LYS A 38 -3.45 8.06 1.84
N TRP A 39 -2.16 8.09 2.18
CA TRP A 39 -1.57 7.16 3.14
C TRP A 39 -2.09 7.50 4.54
N LYS A 40 -3.09 6.75 5.01
CA LYS A 40 -3.77 7.02 6.28
C LYS A 40 -3.01 6.45 7.47
N TYR A 41 -2.40 5.27 7.28
CA TYR A 41 -1.68 4.54 8.31
C TYR A 41 -0.33 4.12 7.77
N ALA A 42 0.65 4.05 8.65
CA ALA A 42 1.99 3.55 8.35
C ALA A 42 2.54 2.82 9.58
N SER A 43 3.39 1.84 9.33
CA SER A 43 4.09 1.07 10.35
C SER A 43 5.57 1.02 10.01
N GLY A 44 6.42 1.25 11.01
CA GLY A 44 7.87 1.32 10.82
C GLY A 44 8.33 2.54 10.01
N ASN A 45 7.53 3.62 9.96
CA ASN A 45 7.88 4.85 9.25
C ASN A 45 9.05 5.58 9.92
N LEU A 46 9.95 6.15 9.13
CA LEU A 46 11.06 6.98 9.63
C LEU A 46 10.59 8.35 10.10
N ASN A 47 9.46 8.81 9.56
CA ASN A 47 8.92 10.14 9.77
C ASN A 47 7.43 10.19 9.39
N ASP A 48 6.78 11.29 9.70
CA ASP A 48 5.35 11.48 9.45
C ASP A 48 5.02 12.22 8.14
N ARG A 49 6.00 12.44 7.24
CA ARG A 49 5.76 13.18 5.98
C ARG A 49 4.80 12.45 5.04
N PHE A 50 4.66 11.13 5.17
CA PHE A 50 3.71 10.34 4.39
C PHE A 50 2.27 10.88 4.52
N LYS A 51 1.91 11.42 5.69
CA LYS A 51 0.57 11.99 5.98
C LYS A 51 0.22 13.18 5.07
N ARG A 52 1.23 13.85 4.50
CA ARG A 52 1.05 15.01 3.59
C ARG A 52 0.89 14.59 2.12
N ILE A 53 1.10 13.31 1.81
CA ILE A 53 1.02 12.82 0.43
C ILE A 53 -0.46 12.67 0.06
N VAL A 54 -0.88 13.43 -0.94
CA VAL A 54 -2.20 13.35 -1.56
C VAL A 54 -2.04 12.94 -3.01
N LEU A 55 -2.67 11.84 -3.40
CA LEU A 55 -2.57 11.26 -4.73
C LEU A 55 -3.93 11.26 -5.43
N ARG A 56 -3.93 11.40 -6.74
CA ARG A 56 -5.09 11.14 -7.59
C ARG A 56 -4.97 9.76 -8.24
N SER A 57 -6.08 9.23 -8.75
CA SER A 57 -6.08 7.99 -9.53
C SER A 57 -5.02 8.02 -10.65
N GLY A 58 -4.25 6.94 -10.77
CA GLY A 58 -3.13 6.80 -11.70
C GLY A 58 -1.83 7.55 -11.34
N ARG A 59 -1.76 8.23 -10.18
CA ARG A 59 -0.56 8.97 -9.75
C ARG A 59 0.11 8.32 -8.53
N GLY A 60 1.43 8.18 -8.60
CA GLY A 60 2.21 7.49 -7.57
C GLY A 60 1.88 6.00 -7.48
N ILE A 61 2.39 5.32 -6.45
CA ILE A 61 2.19 3.87 -6.27
C ILE A 61 0.72 3.56 -5.97
N ALA A 62 0.15 4.18 -4.94
CA ALA A 62 -1.24 3.91 -4.54
C ALA A 62 -2.24 4.28 -5.65
N GLY A 63 -2.05 5.42 -6.33
CA GLY A 63 -2.93 5.81 -7.43
C GLY A 63 -2.86 4.85 -8.62
N LEU A 64 -1.69 4.28 -8.92
CA LEU A 64 -1.56 3.30 -10.00
C LEU A 64 -2.29 1.99 -9.64
N VAL A 65 -2.02 1.42 -8.47
CA VAL A 65 -2.64 0.17 -8.00
C VAL A 65 -4.15 0.33 -7.85
N PHE A 66 -4.62 1.45 -7.30
CA PHE A 66 -6.04 1.77 -7.22
C PHE A 66 -6.71 1.82 -8.60
N LYS A 67 -6.07 2.47 -9.58
CA LYS A 67 -6.62 2.61 -10.94
C LYS A 67 -6.70 1.28 -11.68
N THR A 68 -5.67 0.44 -11.55
CA THR A 68 -5.56 -0.79 -12.33
C THR A 68 -6.21 -1.99 -11.65
N GLY A 69 -6.39 -1.95 -10.32
CA GLY A 69 -6.74 -3.13 -9.53
C GLY A 69 -5.68 -4.22 -9.59
N LYS A 70 -4.45 -3.89 -9.99
CA LYS A 70 -3.37 -4.86 -10.17
C LYS A 70 -2.24 -4.62 -9.18
N PRO A 71 -1.66 -5.67 -8.59
CA PRO A 71 -0.44 -5.59 -7.81
C PRO A 71 0.71 -4.92 -8.58
N LEU A 72 1.61 -4.27 -7.85
CA LEU A 72 2.85 -3.69 -8.36
C LEU A 72 4.03 -4.27 -7.59
N LEU A 73 5.07 -4.68 -8.33
CA LEU A 73 6.34 -5.15 -7.78
C LEU A 73 7.50 -4.30 -8.29
N LEU A 74 8.27 -3.74 -7.35
CA LEU A 74 9.54 -3.08 -7.58
C LEU A 74 10.60 -3.77 -6.73
N SER A 75 11.21 -4.85 -7.22
CA SER A 75 12.28 -5.57 -6.51
C SER A 75 13.54 -4.72 -6.35
N SER A 76 13.77 -3.77 -7.26
CA SER A 76 14.81 -2.75 -7.12
C SER A 76 14.33 -1.42 -7.67
N VAL A 77 14.00 -0.50 -6.76
CA VAL A 77 13.62 0.88 -7.07
C VAL A 77 14.71 1.56 -7.91
N ARG A 78 15.97 1.37 -7.55
CA ARG A 78 17.11 1.96 -8.27
C ARG A 78 17.12 1.55 -9.74
N ASN A 79 16.90 0.28 -10.03
CA ASN A 79 17.00 -0.27 -11.38
C ASN A 79 15.73 -0.03 -12.22
N GLN A 80 14.55 -0.12 -11.60
CA GLN A 80 13.27 -0.06 -12.31
C GLN A 80 12.68 1.35 -12.42
N VAL A 81 12.93 2.22 -11.43
CA VAL A 81 12.43 3.60 -11.44
C VAL A 81 13.52 4.56 -11.89
N GLY A 82 14.75 4.38 -11.41
CA GLY A 82 15.84 5.32 -11.62
C GLY A 82 15.70 6.60 -10.80
N LEU A 83 16.84 7.21 -10.42
CA LEU A 83 16.88 8.37 -9.52
C LEU A 83 16.07 9.56 -10.05
N ASN A 84 16.11 9.79 -11.36
CA ASN A 84 15.45 10.91 -12.02
C ASN A 84 13.92 10.81 -12.02
N HIS A 85 13.33 9.67 -11.65
CA HIS A 85 11.87 9.51 -11.60
C HIS A 85 11.31 9.31 -10.19
N LEU A 86 12.16 9.33 -9.15
CA LEU A 86 11.73 9.17 -7.75
C LEU A 86 10.74 10.25 -7.30
N PHE A 87 10.79 11.45 -7.89
CA PHE A 87 9.82 12.52 -7.60
C PHE A 87 8.36 12.12 -7.90
N LYS A 88 8.14 11.13 -8.78
CA LYS A 88 6.81 10.60 -9.09
C LYS A 88 6.24 9.72 -7.97
N TYR A 89 7.10 9.26 -7.05
CA TYR A 89 6.77 8.29 -6.01
C TYR A 89 7.22 8.80 -4.63
N PRO A 90 6.50 9.79 -4.05
CA PRO A 90 6.94 10.50 -2.85
C PRO A 90 7.12 9.59 -1.62
N ILE A 91 6.36 8.49 -1.53
CA ILE A 91 6.47 7.53 -0.42
C ILE A 91 7.84 6.82 -0.41
N ILE A 92 8.37 6.50 -1.60
CA ILE A 92 9.68 5.84 -1.77
C ILE A 92 10.79 6.75 -1.24
N LYS A 93 10.75 8.02 -1.64
CA LYS A 93 11.73 9.02 -1.21
C LYS A 93 11.60 9.34 0.28
N SER A 94 10.38 9.46 0.80
CA SER A 94 10.14 9.81 2.20
C SER A 94 10.65 8.75 3.16
N GLU A 95 10.53 7.47 2.78
CA GLU A 95 10.81 6.31 3.63
C GLU A 95 12.08 5.54 3.23
N GLU A 96 12.84 6.06 2.27
CA GLU A 96 14.11 5.49 1.79
C GLU A 96 13.99 4.02 1.33
N LEU A 97 12.90 3.71 0.62
CA LEU A 97 12.61 2.34 0.19
C LEU A 97 13.45 1.93 -1.03
N ALA A 98 14.12 0.79 -0.92
CA ALA A 98 14.92 0.18 -1.97
C ALA A 98 14.13 -0.86 -2.80
N SER A 99 13.13 -1.50 -2.19
CA SER A 99 12.20 -2.41 -2.86
C SER A 99 10.79 -2.31 -2.29
N ILE A 100 9.77 -2.59 -3.11
CA ILE A 100 8.37 -2.36 -2.79
C ILE A 100 7.47 -3.42 -3.43
N GLY A 101 6.48 -3.89 -2.68
CA GLY A 101 5.28 -4.54 -3.16
C GLY A 101 4.06 -3.71 -2.78
N ALA A 102 3.11 -3.57 -3.69
CA ALA A 102 1.83 -2.93 -3.39
C ALA A 102 0.68 -3.72 -4.00
N VAL A 103 -0.38 -3.94 -3.23
CA VAL A 103 -1.54 -4.76 -3.64
C VAL A 103 -2.84 -3.98 -3.41
N PRO A 104 -3.85 -4.16 -4.27
CA PRO A 104 -5.15 -3.56 -4.06
C PRO A 104 -5.84 -4.19 -2.84
N LEU A 105 -6.59 -3.39 -2.10
CA LEU A 105 -7.52 -3.85 -1.08
C LEU A 105 -8.94 -3.70 -1.61
N TRP A 106 -9.66 -4.81 -1.68
CA TRP A 106 -11.01 -4.85 -2.21
C TRP A 106 -12.05 -4.73 -1.11
N ASN A 107 -13.15 -4.05 -1.44
CA ASN A 107 -14.38 -4.05 -0.67
C ASN A 107 -15.56 -4.11 -1.64
N ASP A 108 -16.30 -5.21 -1.61
CA ASP A 108 -17.45 -5.47 -2.48
C ASP A 108 -17.17 -5.13 -3.97
N ALA A 109 -16.09 -5.71 -4.50
CA ALA A 109 -15.63 -5.57 -5.89
C ALA A 109 -15.19 -4.17 -6.33
N ARG A 110 -14.97 -3.26 -5.39
CA ARG A 110 -14.27 -2.01 -5.65
C ARG A 110 -12.94 -2.03 -4.93
N VAL A 111 -11.89 -1.56 -5.58
CA VAL A 111 -10.64 -1.27 -4.88
C VAL A 111 -10.96 -0.11 -3.93
N ALA A 112 -10.81 -0.33 -2.63
CA ALA A 112 -11.11 0.64 -1.58
C ALA A 112 -9.83 1.23 -0.96
N GLY A 113 -8.69 0.57 -1.19
CA GLY A 113 -7.41 1.00 -0.68
C GLY A 113 -6.25 0.27 -1.34
N VAL A 114 -5.04 0.54 -0.83
CA VAL A 114 -3.81 -0.10 -1.27
C VAL A 114 -2.97 -0.42 -0.04
N LEU A 115 -2.54 -1.67 0.08
CA LEU A 115 -1.55 -2.10 1.06
C LEU A 115 -0.19 -2.08 0.39
N LEU A 116 0.78 -1.43 1.03
CA LEU A 116 2.16 -1.37 0.57
C LEU A 116 3.09 -1.96 1.63
N GLY A 117 4.03 -2.80 1.21
CA GLY A 117 5.16 -3.25 2.00
C GLY A 117 6.47 -2.94 1.28
N GLY A 118 7.51 -2.57 2.02
CA GLY A 118 8.81 -2.29 1.44
C GLY A 118 9.98 -2.50 2.40
N PHE A 119 11.16 -2.63 1.80
CA PHE A 119 12.44 -2.74 2.48
C PHE A 119 13.34 -1.57 2.12
N ARG A 120 14.16 -1.11 3.07
CA ARG A 120 15.15 -0.03 2.89
C ARG A 120 16.50 -0.57 2.46
N SER A 121 16.86 -1.76 2.93
CA SER A 121 18.13 -2.41 2.58
C SER A 121 18.08 -3.93 2.85
N GLY A 122 19.09 -4.66 2.36
CA GLY A 122 19.22 -6.09 2.61
C GLY A 122 18.19 -6.91 1.84
N LEU A 123 17.04 -7.16 2.47
CA LEU A 123 15.94 -7.92 1.86
C LEU A 123 15.27 -7.13 0.73
N GLN A 124 14.61 -7.87 -0.16
CA GLN A 124 13.88 -7.31 -1.29
C GLN A 124 12.49 -7.91 -1.38
N VAL A 125 11.54 -7.10 -1.86
CA VAL A 125 10.25 -7.65 -2.28
C VAL A 125 10.47 -8.42 -3.58
N ASN A 126 10.20 -9.71 -3.53
CA ASN A 126 10.19 -10.63 -4.67
C ASN A 126 8.74 -11.11 -4.92
N GLU A 127 8.56 -12.00 -5.88
CA GLU A 127 7.22 -12.53 -6.21
C GLU A 127 6.58 -13.29 -5.04
N GLU A 128 7.36 -14.10 -4.32
CA GLU A 128 6.89 -14.85 -3.14
C GLU A 128 6.32 -13.91 -2.06
N ARG A 129 7.07 -12.88 -1.67
CA ARG A 129 6.62 -11.89 -0.67
C ARG A 129 5.47 -11.03 -1.15
N LEU A 130 5.40 -10.76 -2.46
CA LEU A 130 4.24 -10.10 -3.04
C LEU A 130 3.00 -10.99 -2.94
N GLU A 131 3.15 -12.30 -3.16
CA GLU A 131 2.07 -13.27 -3.03
C GLU A 131 1.59 -13.39 -1.57
N GLU A 132 2.52 -13.45 -0.61
CA GLU A 132 2.18 -13.35 0.82
C GLU A 132 1.38 -12.08 1.14
N LEU A 133 1.79 -10.95 0.59
CA LEU A 133 1.09 -9.67 0.77
C LEU A 133 -0.32 -9.70 0.17
N LYS A 134 -0.50 -10.31 -1.01
CA LYS A 134 -1.83 -10.52 -1.61
C LYS A 134 -2.71 -11.41 -0.73
N ASN A 135 -2.15 -12.50 -0.21
CA ASN A 135 -2.88 -13.42 0.67
C ASN A 135 -3.37 -12.72 1.95
N TYR A 136 -2.59 -11.80 2.51
CA TYR A 136 -3.06 -10.96 3.61
C TYR A 136 -4.16 -9.99 3.19
N ALA A 137 -3.98 -9.29 2.07
CA ALA A 137 -4.98 -8.38 1.53
C ALA A 137 -6.35 -9.06 1.26
N GLN A 138 -6.34 -10.30 0.79
CA GLN A 138 -7.56 -11.09 0.50
C GLN A 138 -8.31 -11.56 1.75
N LYS A 139 -7.64 -11.70 2.90
CA LYS A 139 -8.32 -12.00 4.18
C LYS A 139 -9.16 -10.82 4.68
N GLY A 140 -8.96 -9.65 4.09
CA GLY A 140 -9.51 -8.39 4.55
C GLY A 140 -8.57 -7.69 5.52
N ILE A 141 -8.75 -6.38 5.61
CA ILE A 141 -8.05 -5.51 6.57
C ILE A 141 -9.09 -4.58 7.12
N GLY A 142 -9.31 -4.66 8.43
CA GLY A 142 -10.31 -3.87 9.10
C GLY A 142 -11.73 -4.10 8.58
N ASP A 143 -12.40 -3.04 8.10
CA ASP A 143 -13.74 -3.14 7.50
C ASP A 143 -13.70 -3.57 6.01
N LEU A 144 -12.51 -3.64 5.40
CA LEU A 144 -12.36 -4.05 4.01
C LEU A 144 -12.40 -5.57 3.94
N ASN A 145 -13.40 -6.13 3.26
CA ASN A 145 -13.64 -7.58 3.28
C ASN A 145 -12.74 -8.41 2.35
N GLY A 146 -11.88 -7.76 1.55
CA GLY A 146 -10.94 -8.43 0.65
C GLY A 146 -11.59 -9.09 -0.57
N LYS A 147 -12.92 -9.01 -0.73
CA LYS A 147 -13.65 -9.68 -1.81
C LYS A 147 -13.55 -8.92 -3.13
N GLU A 148 -12.80 -9.49 -4.05
CA GLU A 148 -12.88 -9.21 -5.48
C GLU A 148 -14.06 -9.99 -6.07
N LEU A 149 -14.95 -9.37 -6.87
CA LEU A 149 -15.94 -10.14 -7.64
C LEU A 149 -15.19 -10.88 -8.73
N LEU A 150 -14.89 -12.16 -8.48
CA LEU A 150 -14.60 -13.09 -9.56
C LEU A 150 -15.95 -13.46 -10.18
N LEU A 151 -16.22 -12.92 -11.39
CA LEU A 151 -17.27 -13.47 -12.23
C LEU A 151 -16.85 -14.90 -12.56
N SER A 152 -17.45 -15.87 -11.86
CA SER A 152 -17.38 -17.30 -12.15
C SER A 152 -18.02 -17.62 -13.49
#